data_AF-A0A7G1IA07-F1
#
_entry.id   AF-A0A7G1IA07-F1
#
_cell.length_a   1.000
_cell.length_b   1.000
_cell.length_c   1.000
_cell.angle_alpha   90.00
_cell.angle_beta   90.00
_cell.angle_gamma   90.00
#
_symmetry.space_group_name_H-M   'P 1'
#
loop_
_entity.id
_entity.type
_entity.pdbx_description
1 polymer ?
#
loop_
_entity_poly.entity_id
_entity_poly.type
_entity_poly.pdbx_seq_one_letter_code
_entity_poly.pdbx_strand_id
1 'polypeptide(L)'
;MLRQDGCSARLLRPQLRGGEGRPLIGNGANGAPGTGQSGGNGGILWGKVGQGHPLVFRRHRRHPTGLPDPRRDSPTGLRYEWWVAEPTVLLLSTSDTDLISARSSGKNYRWANPSRLSDDELPELLSGVSIVVVRILGGYRAWQSGVDVVIASGVPAVLVSGEQAADAELTDLSTVAAGTVVQAHIYLAHGGVDNLRQLYAFLSDTVLMTGYGFAPPLVTPTWGELARTDAAKIDCPTIAVLYYRAQHLAGNTAYVEALCRAIEDAGGRALPMYCASLRTAEPELLDRLADADAMVVTVLAAGESSPPPPQPVATTTAGASNTLPHWISRSCRGSA
;
A
#
# COMPACT_ATOMS: atom_id res chain seq x y z
N MET A 1 -30.92 57.87 13.53
CA MET A 1 -31.72 56.88 12.77
C MET A 1 -30.74 56.27 11.77
N LEU A 2 -30.23 55.05 11.86
CA LEU A 2 -30.54 53.86 12.65
C LEU A 2 -29.25 53.26 13.26
N ARG A 3 -29.48 52.33 14.19
CA ARG A 3 -28.62 51.80 15.26
C ARG A 3 -27.36 51.06 14.80
N GLN A 4 -26.29 51.31 15.57
CA GLN A 4 -25.21 50.38 15.87
C GLN A 4 -25.76 49.19 16.68
N ASP A 5 -25.31 47.97 16.40
CA ASP A 5 -25.27 46.88 17.38
C ASP A 5 -23.92 46.17 17.27
N GLY A 6 -23.06 46.47 18.25
CA GLY A 6 -21.82 45.76 18.49
C GLY A 6 -22.09 44.51 19.32
N CYS A 7 -21.55 43.37 18.91
CA CYS A 7 -21.51 42.17 19.73
C CYS A 7 -20.06 41.90 20.12
N SER A 8 -19.69 42.36 21.31
CA SER A 8 -18.41 42.09 21.96
C SER A 8 -18.59 40.85 22.85
N ALA A 9 -18.08 39.70 22.42
CA ALA A 9 -18.06 38.48 23.23
C ALA A 9 -16.71 38.36 23.95
N ARG A 10 -16.74 38.76 25.22
CA ARG A 10 -15.64 38.71 26.19
C ARG A 10 -15.44 37.24 26.63
N LEU A 11 -14.35 36.61 26.21
CA LEU A 11 -13.95 35.27 26.69
C LEU A 11 -13.52 35.34 28.16
N LEU A 12 -14.42 34.91 29.05
CA LEU A 12 -14.13 34.60 30.44
C LEU A 12 -13.27 33.34 30.50
N ARG A 13 -12.03 33.48 30.98
CA ARG A 13 -11.16 32.36 31.37
C ARG A 13 -11.76 31.64 32.59
N PRO A 14 -12.01 30.32 32.55
CA PRO A 14 -12.13 29.53 33.76
C PRO A 14 -10.73 29.12 34.23
N GLN A 15 -10.30 29.65 35.37
CA GLN A 15 -9.25 29.03 36.18
C GLN A 15 -9.86 27.79 36.85
N LEU A 16 -9.45 26.59 36.43
CA LEU A 16 -9.59 25.38 37.23
C LEU A 16 -8.20 24.83 37.54
N ARG A 17 -7.87 24.90 38.82
CA ARG A 17 -6.70 24.26 39.43
C ARG A 17 -6.99 22.78 39.63
N GLY A 18 -6.00 21.96 39.29
CA GLY A 18 -5.55 20.82 40.09
C GLY A 18 -6.32 19.50 39.95
N GLY A 19 -5.59 18.44 39.59
CA GLY A 19 -5.94 17.09 39.98
C GLY A 19 -5.94 16.05 38.86
N GLU A 20 -4.80 15.37 38.72
CA GLU A 20 -4.69 13.93 38.42
C GLU A 20 -4.88 13.42 36.97
N GLY A 21 -3.81 12.74 36.49
CA GLY A 21 -3.90 11.68 35.47
C GLY A 21 -3.50 12.03 34.03
N ARG A 22 -2.19 12.18 33.74
CA ARG A 22 -1.68 12.14 32.35
C ARG A 22 -1.67 10.68 31.87
N PRO A 23 -2.20 10.35 30.67
CA PRO A 23 -2.02 9.03 30.10
C PRO A 23 -0.55 8.83 29.70
N LEU A 24 0.11 7.86 30.32
CA LEU A 24 1.44 7.39 29.94
C LEU A 24 1.29 6.47 28.73
N ILE A 25 1.64 6.99 27.55
CA ILE A 25 1.92 6.17 26.36
C ILE A 25 3.31 5.56 26.59
N GLY A 26 3.34 4.32 27.06
CA GLY A 26 4.55 3.52 27.15
C GLY A 26 4.78 2.77 25.84
N ASN A 27 5.91 3.03 25.18
CA ASN A 27 6.40 2.19 24.09
C ASN A 27 6.79 0.82 24.68
N GLY A 28 6.09 -0.23 24.28
CA GLY A 28 6.40 -1.62 24.64
C GLY A 28 7.68 -2.13 23.98
N ALA A 29 8.81 -1.49 24.25
CA ALA A 29 10.13 -1.92 23.82
C ALA A 29 11.15 -1.52 24.89
N ASN A 30 11.59 -2.49 25.69
CA ASN A 30 12.90 -2.61 26.35
C ASN A 30 12.90 -3.90 27.18
N GLY A 31 12.84 -5.06 26.52
CA GLY A 31 13.16 -6.33 27.14
C GLY A 31 14.69 -6.49 27.15
N ALA A 32 15.28 -6.66 28.33
CA ALA A 32 16.69 -6.99 28.46
C ALA A 32 16.97 -8.39 27.86
N PRO A 33 18.18 -8.65 27.31
CA PRO A 33 18.50 -9.94 26.70
C PRO A 33 18.49 -11.07 27.75
N GLY A 34 17.82 -12.19 27.46
CA GLY A 34 18.13 -13.49 28.09
C GLY A 34 17.10 -14.21 28.96
N THR A 35 15.78 -13.94 28.88
CA THR A 35 14.81 -14.60 29.79
C THR A 35 13.65 -15.37 29.15
N GLY A 36 13.56 -15.49 27.82
CA GLY A 36 12.71 -16.49 27.17
C GLY A 36 11.24 -16.58 27.65
N GLN A 37 10.54 -15.45 27.80
CA GLN A 37 9.09 -15.43 28.04
C GLN A 37 8.37 -14.49 27.05
N SER A 38 7.35 -15.03 26.38
CA SER A 38 6.47 -14.33 25.44
C SER A 38 5.54 -13.36 26.17
N GLY A 39 5.67 -12.05 25.89
CA GLY A 39 4.69 -11.05 26.32
C GLY A 39 3.39 -11.18 25.51
N GLY A 40 2.31 -11.61 26.18
CA GLY A 40 0.98 -11.79 25.58
C GLY A 40 0.22 -10.48 25.34
N ASN A 41 -0.76 -10.57 24.43
CA ASN A 41 -1.60 -9.47 23.95
C ASN A 41 -2.48 -8.85 25.07
N GLY A 42 -2.44 -7.52 25.18
CA GLY A 42 -3.38 -6.75 26.00
C GLY A 42 -4.81 -6.82 25.44
N GLY A 43 -5.71 -7.48 26.17
CA GLY A 43 -7.14 -7.50 25.92
C GLY A 43 -7.89 -6.46 26.76
N ILE A 44 -8.90 -5.82 26.16
CA ILE A 44 -9.78 -4.83 26.79
C ILE A 44 -10.92 -5.56 27.54
N LEU A 45 -11.06 -5.32 28.83
CA LEU A 45 -12.10 -5.90 29.70
C LEU A 45 -13.20 -4.85 30.00
N TRP A 46 -14.47 -5.16 29.70
CA TRP A 46 -15.62 -4.37 30.14
C TRP A 46 -16.13 -4.87 31.50
N GLY A 47 -16.21 -3.98 32.50
CA GLY A 47 -16.79 -4.26 33.81
C GLY A 47 -18.29 -4.00 33.88
N LYS A 48 -19.05 -4.90 34.53
CA LYS A 48 -20.44 -4.65 34.98
C LYS A 48 -20.47 -4.64 36.52
N VAL A 49 -21.08 -3.60 37.06
CA VAL A 49 -21.26 -3.32 38.49
C VAL A 49 -22.29 -4.28 39.10
N GLY A 50 -22.02 -4.81 40.30
CA GLY A 50 -22.93 -5.69 41.04
C GLY A 50 -23.96 -4.96 41.91
N GLN A 51 -24.89 -5.72 42.50
CA GLN A 51 -25.39 -5.67 43.90
C GLN A 51 -26.67 -6.53 44.06
N GLY A 52 -26.73 -7.34 45.14
CA GLY A 52 -27.98 -7.70 45.84
C GLY A 52 -28.52 -9.15 45.77
N HIS A 53 -28.31 -9.93 46.84
CA HIS A 53 -29.12 -11.13 47.20
C HIS A 53 -30.16 -10.76 48.29
N PRO A 54 -31.26 -11.53 48.45
CA PRO A 54 -31.30 -12.48 49.58
C PRO A 54 -31.99 -13.84 49.30
N LEU A 55 -31.67 -14.82 50.15
CA LEU A 55 -32.12 -16.21 50.18
C LEU A 55 -33.53 -16.38 50.80
N VAL A 56 -34.35 -17.28 50.23
CA VAL A 56 -35.51 -17.91 50.91
C VAL A 56 -35.58 -19.40 50.55
N PHE A 57 -35.84 -20.25 51.56
CA PHE A 57 -35.83 -21.73 51.51
C PHE A 57 -37.24 -22.34 51.60
N ARG A 58 -37.36 -23.60 51.12
CA ARG A 58 -38.47 -24.61 51.22
C ARG A 58 -39.61 -24.52 50.19
N ARG A 59 -40.18 -25.61 49.64
CA ARG A 59 -40.35 -26.99 50.14
C ARG A 59 -40.59 -27.98 48.97
N HIS A 60 -40.10 -29.22 49.09
CA HIS A 60 -40.41 -30.35 48.20
C HIS A 60 -41.87 -30.83 48.32
N ARG A 61 -42.49 -31.19 47.18
CA ARG A 61 -43.45 -32.31 47.04
C ARG A 61 -43.17 -33.05 45.72
N ARG A 62 -43.19 -34.40 45.79
CA ARG A 62 -42.90 -35.34 44.68
C ARG A 62 -44.19 -35.82 43.97
N HIS A 63 -44.08 -35.95 42.64
CA HIS A 63 -44.62 -36.97 41.69
C HIS A 63 -46.15 -37.23 41.55
N PRO A 64 -46.67 -37.80 40.42
CA PRO A 64 -45.97 -38.62 39.42
C PRO A 64 -46.28 -38.37 37.91
N THR A 65 -45.29 -38.76 37.09
CA THR A 65 -45.36 -39.40 35.75
C THR A 65 -46.39 -38.95 34.70
N GLY A 66 -45.90 -38.25 33.67
CA GLY A 66 -46.46 -38.25 32.31
C GLY A 66 -45.31 -38.47 31.31
N LEU A 67 -45.50 -39.40 30.38
CA LEU A 67 -44.54 -39.78 29.32
C LEU A 67 -44.02 -38.54 28.54
N PRO A 68 -42.72 -38.44 28.21
CA PRO A 68 -42.23 -37.35 27.37
C PRO A 68 -42.66 -37.51 25.90
N ASP A 69 -43.18 -36.43 25.34
CA ASP A 69 -43.44 -36.20 23.91
C ASP A 69 -42.11 -36.27 23.12
N PRO A 70 -41.99 -37.12 22.08
CA PRO A 70 -40.73 -37.30 21.34
C PRO A 70 -40.38 -36.12 20.41
N ARG A 71 -41.07 -34.98 20.49
CA ARG A 71 -40.81 -33.81 19.63
C ARG A 71 -40.31 -32.57 20.36
N ARG A 72 -39.93 -32.63 21.65
CA ARG A 72 -39.56 -31.42 22.40
C ARG A 72 -38.16 -31.32 23.01
N ASP A 73 -37.36 -32.38 22.99
CA ASP A 73 -35.98 -32.33 23.49
C ASP A 73 -34.98 -32.90 22.48
N SER A 74 -34.52 -32.07 21.55
CA SER A 74 -33.25 -32.27 20.86
C SER A 74 -32.23 -31.25 21.39
N PRO A 75 -31.25 -31.67 22.22
CA PRO A 75 -30.16 -30.80 22.66
C PRO A 75 -29.05 -30.81 21.61
N THR A 76 -29.34 -30.38 20.38
CA THR A 76 -28.32 -30.27 19.32
C THR A 76 -28.69 -29.17 18.34
N GLY A 77 -28.56 -27.92 18.77
CA GLY A 77 -28.34 -26.79 17.87
C GLY A 77 -26.86 -26.70 17.50
N LEU A 78 -26.25 -27.78 16.98
CA LEU A 78 -24.94 -27.69 16.36
C LEU A 78 -25.13 -26.96 15.03
N ARG A 79 -24.87 -25.65 15.04
CA ARG A 79 -24.63 -24.90 13.82
C ARG A 79 -23.36 -25.47 13.21
N TYR A 80 -23.49 -26.22 12.13
CA TYR A 80 -22.38 -26.59 11.25
C TYR A 80 -21.96 -25.34 10.48
N GLU A 81 -21.24 -24.43 11.15
CA GLU A 81 -20.37 -23.47 10.47
C GLU A 81 -19.19 -24.28 9.93
N TRP A 82 -19.28 -24.65 8.65
CA TRP A 82 -18.13 -25.18 7.92
C TRP A 82 -17.10 -24.06 7.81
N TRP A 83 -16.16 -23.98 8.76
CA TRP A 83 -14.97 -23.15 8.62
C TRP A 83 -14.10 -23.75 7.52
N VAL A 84 -14.33 -23.31 6.27
CA VAL A 84 -13.28 -23.40 5.26
C VAL A 84 -12.21 -22.43 5.73
N ALA A 85 -11.06 -22.96 6.16
CA ALA A 85 -9.93 -22.14 6.55
C ALA A 85 -9.57 -21.20 5.38
N GLU A 86 -9.45 -19.90 5.65
CA GLU A 86 -9.13 -18.93 4.60
C GLU A 86 -7.76 -19.27 3.99
N PRO A 87 -7.67 -19.44 2.65
CA PRO A 87 -6.42 -19.84 2.01
C PRO A 87 -5.35 -18.78 2.24
N THR A 88 -4.11 -19.22 2.45
CA THR A 88 -2.98 -18.28 2.54
C THR A 88 -2.36 -18.14 1.16
N VAL A 89 -2.30 -16.92 0.63
CA VAL A 89 -1.61 -16.64 -0.63
C VAL A 89 -0.26 -16.00 -0.32
N LEU A 90 0.85 -16.60 -0.77
CA LEU A 90 2.17 -16.01 -0.65
C LEU A 90 2.45 -15.13 -1.87
N LEU A 91 2.75 -13.85 -1.66
CA LEU A 91 3.17 -12.91 -2.68
C LEU A 91 4.67 -12.60 -2.55
N LEU A 92 5.45 -13.06 -3.53
CA LEU A 92 6.88 -12.82 -3.67
C LEU A 92 7.09 -11.81 -4.79
N SER A 93 7.21 -10.52 -4.45
CA SER A 93 7.37 -9.46 -5.45
C SER A 93 8.57 -8.59 -5.15
N THR A 94 9.37 -8.27 -6.17
CA THR A 94 10.44 -7.28 -6.06
C THR A 94 9.91 -5.84 -5.93
N SER A 95 8.64 -5.62 -6.27
CA SER A 95 7.92 -4.37 -6.06
C SER A 95 7.33 -4.30 -4.65
N ASP A 96 7.95 -3.50 -3.77
CA ASP A 96 7.42 -3.22 -2.42
C ASP A 96 6.00 -2.62 -2.46
N THR A 97 5.64 -1.96 -3.56
CA THR A 97 4.28 -1.44 -3.76
C THR A 97 3.26 -2.57 -3.77
N ASP A 98 3.57 -3.70 -4.40
CA ASP A 98 2.67 -4.85 -4.46
C ASP A 98 2.49 -5.42 -3.05
N LEU A 99 3.58 -5.51 -2.28
CA LEU A 99 3.57 -6.02 -0.90
C LEU A 99 2.75 -5.11 0.03
N ILE A 100 2.92 -3.80 -0.10
CA ILE A 100 2.12 -2.81 0.64
C ILE A 100 0.64 -2.88 0.23
N SER A 101 0.36 -3.01 -1.07
CA SER A 101 -1.01 -3.13 -1.59
C SER A 101 -1.69 -4.41 -1.12
N ALA A 102 -0.96 -5.53 -1.08
CA ALA A 102 -1.43 -6.81 -0.55
C ALA A 102 -1.75 -6.69 0.95
N ARG A 103 -0.87 -6.07 1.74
CA ARG A 103 -1.14 -5.77 3.16
C ARG A 103 -2.39 -4.90 3.34
N SER A 104 -2.50 -3.82 2.58
CA SER A 104 -3.63 -2.89 2.65
C SER A 104 -4.94 -3.49 2.12
N SER A 105 -4.89 -4.58 1.35
CA SER A 105 -6.09 -5.25 0.81
C SER A 105 -6.98 -5.87 1.89
N GLY A 106 -6.40 -6.19 3.05
CA GLY A 106 -7.05 -6.89 4.16
C GLY A 106 -7.24 -8.40 3.94
N LYS A 107 -6.71 -8.96 2.83
CA LYS A 107 -6.75 -10.40 2.55
C LYS A 107 -5.60 -11.15 3.20
N ASN A 108 -5.75 -12.46 3.35
CA ASN A 108 -4.77 -13.34 3.98
C ASN A 108 -3.55 -13.60 3.09
N TYR A 109 -2.78 -12.53 2.86
CA TYR A 109 -1.49 -12.60 2.19
C TYR A 109 -0.37 -12.83 3.19
N ARG A 110 0.56 -13.71 2.83
CA ARG A 110 1.95 -13.65 3.28
C ARG A 110 2.75 -12.95 2.19
N TRP A 111 3.73 -12.11 2.53
CA TRP A 111 4.47 -11.37 1.51
C TRP A 111 5.96 -11.23 1.87
N ALA A 112 6.81 -11.28 0.85
CA ALA A 112 8.24 -11.01 0.98
C ALA A 112 8.82 -10.45 -0.32
N ASN A 113 9.93 -9.71 -0.21
CA ASN A 113 10.67 -9.23 -1.36
C ASN A 113 11.82 -10.21 -1.66
N PRO A 114 11.83 -10.90 -2.82
CA PRO A 114 12.87 -11.87 -3.18
C PRO A 114 14.30 -11.32 -3.08
N SER A 115 14.50 -10.03 -3.35
CA SER A 115 15.83 -9.39 -3.27
C SER A 115 16.37 -9.24 -1.85
N ARG A 116 15.54 -9.50 -0.83
CA ARG A 116 15.91 -9.44 0.60
C ARG A 116 15.70 -10.78 1.31
N LEU A 117 15.32 -11.81 0.58
CA LEU A 117 15.04 -13.12 1.13
C LEU A 117 16.31 -13.96 1.10
N SER A 118 16.67 -14.58 2.22
CA SER A 118 17.72 -15.60 2.26
C SER A 118 17.18 -16.96 1.82
N ASP A 119 18.06 -17.85 1.36
CA ASP A 119 17.66 -19.17 0.84
C ASP A 119 16.95 -20.03 1.90
N ASP A 120 17.28 -19.86 3.18
CA ASP A 120 16.69 -20.64 4.28
C ASP A 120 15.28 -20.15 4.69
N GLU A 121 14.91 -18.91 4.38
CA GLU A 121 13.60 -18.34 4.74
C GLU A 121 12.49 -18.77 3.79
N LEU A 122 12.81 -19.05 2.52
CA LEU A 122 11.80 -19.37 1.50
C LEU A 122 11.00 -20.66 1.83
N PRO A 123 11.62 -21.78 2.26
CA PRO A 123 10.87 -22.97 2.68
C PRO A 123 9.91 -22.71 3.85
N GLU A 124 10.32 -21.89 4.82
CA GLU A 124 9.47 -21.51 5.95
C GLU A 124 8.29 -20.65 5.47
N LEU A 125 8.53 -19.70 4.57
CA LEU A 125 7.48 -18.89 3.95
C LEU A 125 6.50 -19.71 3.12
N LEU A 126 6.92 -20.83 2.54
CA LEU A 126 6.04 -21.74 1.77
C LEU A 126 5.18 -22.64 2.68
N SER A 127 5.57 -22.83 3.94
CA SER A 127 4.83 -23.67 4.87
C SER A 127 3.41 -23.14 5.13
N GLY A 128 2.41 -23.99 4.89
CA GLY A 128 0.99 -23.70 5.08
C GLY A 128 0.38 -22.77 4.03
N VAL A 129 1.10 -22.48 2.94
CA VAL A 129 0.61 -21.66 1.83
C VAL A 129 -0.24 -22.48 0.88
N SER A 130 -1.34 -21.90 0.40
CA SER A 130 -2.26 -22.54 -0.54
C SER A 130 -1.95 -22.18 -2.01
N ILE A 131 -1.42 -20.98 -2.26
CA ILE A 131 -1.03 -20.49 -3.59
C ILE A 131 0.19 -19.57 -3.45
N VAL A 132 1.16 -19.66 -4.36
CA VAL A 132 2.30 -18.75 -4.45
C VAL A 132 2.18 -17.91 -5.71
N VAL A 133 2.43 -16.61 -5.58
CA VAL A 133 2.53 -15.66 -6.68
C VAL A 133 3.92 -15.05 -6.67
N VAL A 134 4.68 -15.23 -7.75
CA VAL A 134 6.01 -14.64 -7.93
C VAL A 134 5.94 -13.56 -9.00
N ARG A 135 6.37 -12.34 -8.67
CA ARG A 135 6.45 -11.23 -9.61
C ARG A 135 7.85 -10.61 -9.59
N ILE A 136 8.59 -10.77 -10.69
CA ILE A 136 10.00 -10.35 -10.79
C ILE A 136 10.32 -9.70 -12.14
N LEU A 137 11.26 -8.76 -12.13
CA LEU A 137 11.86 -8.19 -13.35
C LEU A 137 13.00 -9.08 -13.83
N GLY A 138 13.20 -9.18 -15.15
CA GLY A 138 14.30 -9.94 -15.76
C GLY A 138 14.02 -11.44 -15.99
N GLY A 139 12.76 -11.88 -15.83
CA GLY A 139 12.33 -13.25 -16.13
C GLY A 139 12.88 -14.31 -15.17
N TYR A 140 12.80 -15.58 -15.58
CA TYR A 140 13.21 -16.74 -14.76
C TYR A 140 14.67 -16.63 -14.27
N ARG A 141 15.59 -16.21 -15.15
CA ARG A 141 17.03 -16.11 -14.83
C ARG A 141 17.36 -15.12 -13.73
N ALA A 142 16.50 -14.13 -13.48
CA ALA A 142 16.74 -13.12 -12.45
C ALA A 142 16.66 -13.71 -11.03
N TRP A 143 15.91 -14.79 -10.83
CA TRP A 143 15.75 -15.43 -9.52
C TRP A 143 15.50 -16.93 -9.64
N GLN A 144 16.34 -17.59 -10.44
CA GLN A 144 16.18 -19.00 -10.82
C GLN A 144 16.06 -19.94 -9.61
N SER A 145 16.97 -19.83 -8.63
CA SER A 145 16.96 -20.71 -7.45
C SER A 145 15.66 -20.63 -6.66
N GLY A 146 15.12 -19.43 -6.46
CA GLY A 146 13.85 -19.24 -5.76
C GLY A 146 12.66 -19.77 -6.54
N VAL A 147 12.63 -19.55 -7.85
CA VAL A 147 11.57 -20.11 -8.71
C VAL A 147 11.60 -21.63 -8.70
N ASP A 148 12.77 -22.24 -8.80
CA ASP A 148 12.92 -23.71 -8.76
C ASP A 148 12.43 -24.28 -7.43
N VAL A 149 12.73 -23.63 -6.30
CA VAL A 149 12.22 -24.02 -4.97
C VAL A 149 10.71 -23.91 -4.88
N VAL A 150 10.12 -22.81 -5.40
CA VAL A 150 8.67 -22.63 -5.42
C VAL A 150 8.00 -23.72 -6.24
N ILE A 151 8.49 -24.04 -7.43
CA ILE A 151 7.94 -25.11 -8.28
C ILE A 151 8.09 -26.46 -7.59
N ALA A 152 9.26 -26.76 -7.04
CA ALA A 152 9.54 -28.03 -6.35
C ALA A 152 8.71 -28.22 -5.07
N SER A 153 8.19 -27.14 -4.47
CA SER A 153 7.33 -27.22 -3.29
C SER A 153 5.98 -27.91 -3.56
N GLY A 154 5.54 -27.97 -4.83
CA GLY A 154 4.25 -28.52 -5.23
C GLY A 154 3.05 -27.63 -4.92
N VAL A 155 3.25 -26.46 -4.32
CA VAL A 155 2.18 -25.46 -4.13
C VAL A 155 1.83 -24.85 -5.50
N PRO A 156 0.55 -24.63 -5.83
CA PRO A 156 0.16 -23.92 -7.04
C PRO A 156 0.87 -22.58 -7.16
N ALA A 157 1.60 -22.39 -8.26
CA ALA A 157 2.54 -21.29 -8.47
C ALA A 157 2.13 -20.48 -9.70
N VAL A 158 1.99 -19.17 -9.50
CA VAL A 158 1.70 -18.18 -10.54
C VAL A 158 2.92 -17.30 -10.70
N LEU A 159 3.64 -17.45 -11.81
CA LEU A 159 4.86 -16.71 -12.08
C LEU A 159 4.57 -15.65 -13.15
N VAL A 160 4.77 -14.39 -12.81
CA VAL A 160 4.46 -13.25 -13.69
C VAL A 160 5.62 -12.27 -13.79
N SER A 161 5.65 -11.54 -14.90
CA SER A 161 6.65 -10.51 -15.11
C SER A 161 6.36 -9.25 -14.29
N GLY A 162 7.43 -8.60 -13.85
CA GLY A 162 7.39 -7.23 -13.35
C GLY A 162 7.24 -6.18 -14.47
N GLU A 163 7.54 -6.57 -15.72
CA GLU A 163 7.43 -5.70 -16.89
C GLU A 163 5.97 -5.48 -17.30
N GLN A 164 5.72 -4.53 -18.20
CA GLN A 164 4.40 -4.36 -18.80
C GLN A 164 3.99 -5.58 -19.64
N ALA A 165 4.93 -6.09 -20.45
CA ALA A 165 4.72 -7.29 -21.24
C ALA A 165 4.77 -8.55 -20.36
N ALA A 166 3.87 -9.49 -20.64
CA ALA A 166 3.95 -10.82 -20.05
C ALA A 166 5.20 -11.56 -20.52
N ASP A 167 5.70 -12.47 -19.68
CA ASP A 167 6.85 -13.31 -19.97
C ASP A 167 6.37 -14.73 -20.25
N ALA A 168 6.66 -15.24 -21.45
CA ALA A 168 6.22 -16.56 -21.89
C ALA A 168 6.90 -17.70 -21.11
N GLU A 169 8.20 -17.56 -20.78
CA GLU A 169 8.94 -18.57 -20.01
C GLU A 169 8.37 -18.69 -18.59
N LEU A 170 8.07 -17.57 -17.93
CA LEU A 170 7.41 -17.59 -16.63
C LEU A 170 5.98 -18.16 -16.71
N THR A 171 5.26 -17.87 -17.79
CA THR A 171 3.91 -18.42 -18.00
C THR A 171 3.96 -19.95 -18.15
N ASP A 172 4.91 -20.47 -18.92
CA ASP A 172 5.08 -21.91 -19.15
C ASP A 172 5.58 -22.65 -17.89
N LEU A 173 6.40 -21.98 -17.05
CA LEU A 173 6.88 -22.53 -15.78
C LEU A 173 5.84 -22.49 -14.64
N SER A 174 4.77 -21.71 -14.80
CA SER A 174 3.69 -21.65 -13.80
C SER A 174 2.97 -22.99 -13.71
N THR A 175 2.52 -23.37 -12.51
CA THR A 175 1.86 -24.67 -12.27
C THR A 175 0.33 -24.59 -12.28
N VAL A 176 -0.21 -23.46 -12.75
CA VAL A 176 -1.64 -23.22 -12.97
C VAL A 176 -1.92 -23.02 -14.46
N ALA A 177 -3.20 -22.98 -14.85
CA ALA A 177 -3.57 -22.72 -16.25
C ALA A 177 -3.04 -21.36 -16.73
N ALA A 178 -2.57 -21.29 -17.99
CA ALA A 178 -2.02 -20.07 -18.57
C ALA A 178 -2.97 -18.86 -18.49
N GLY A 179 -4.29 -19.08 -18.64
CA GLY A 179 -5.30 -18.03 -18.48
C GLY A 179 -5.31 -17.42 -17.07
N THR A 180 -5.04 -18.22 -16.03
CA THR A 180 -4.90 -17.75 -14.65
C THR A 180 -3.67 -16.87 -14.48
N VAL A 181 -2.54 -17.25 -15.11
CA VAL A 181 -1.30 -16.47 -15.07
C VAL A 181 -1.49 -15.12 -15.75
N VAL A 182 -2.07 -15.11 -16.96
CA VAL A 182 -2.34 -13.88 -17.71
C VAL A 182 -3.23 -12.93 -16.91
N GLN A 183 -4.30 -13.45 -16.30
CA GLN A 183 -5.20 -12.60 -15.52
C GLN A 183 -4.53 -12.07 -14.25
N ALA A 184 -3.71 -12.89 -13.57
CA ALA A 184 -2.93 -12.45 -12.42
C ALA A 184 -1.92 -11.36 -12.79
N HIS A 185 -1.25 -11.49 -13.94
CA HIS A 185 -0.36 -10.48 -14.50
C HIS A 185 -1.10 -9.15 -14.69
N ILE A 186 -2.32 -9.17 -15.24
CA ILE A 186 -3.11 -7.95 -15.47
C ILE A 186 -3.51 -7.27 -14.15
N TYR A 187 -3.95 -8.02 -13.12
CA TYR A 187 -4.22 -7.43 -11.81
C TYR A 187 -2.99 -6.75 -11.21
N LEU A 188 -1.81 -7.39 -11.31
CA LEU A 188 -0.57 -6.86 -10.75
C LEU A 188 -0.01 -5.69 -11.58
N ALA A 189 -0.17 -5.71 -12.90
CA ALA A 189 0.23 -4.62 -13.78
C ALA A 189 -0.58 -3.34 -13.53
N HIS A 190 -1.90 -3.48 -13.35
CA HIS A 190 -2.71 -2.35 -12.91
C HIS A 190 -2.42 -1.97 -11.47
N GLY A 191 -2.23 -2.96 -10.59
CA GLY A 191 -1.82 -2.79 -9.20
C GLY A 191 -2.87 -2.11 -8.33
N GLY A 192 -2.50 -1.84 -7.07
CA GLY A 192 -3.34 -1.15 -6.10
C GLY A 192 -4.21 -2.07 -5.23
N VAL A 193 -4.70 -1.50 -4.14
CA VAL A 193 -5.36 -2.23 -3.04
C VAL A 193 -6.56 -3.07 -3.52
N ASP A 194 -7.42 -2.50 -4.36
CA ASP A 194 -8.61 -3.20 -4.85
C ASP A 194 -8.25 -4.33 -5.81
N ASN A 195 -7.29 -4.13 -6.71
CA ASN A 195 -6.82 -5.18 -7.61
C ASN A 195 -6.15 -6.33 -6.84
N LEU A 196 -5.36 -6.05 -5.80
CA LEU A 196 -4.78 -7.10 -4.96
C LEU A 196 -5.86 -7.84 -4.16
N ARG A 197 -6.92 -7.15 -3.73
CA ARG A 197 -8.08 -7.81 -3.08
C ARG A 197 -8.81 -8.76 -4.04
N GLN A 198 -9.02 -8.34 -5.28
CA GLN A 198 -9.69 -9.15 -6.31
C GLN A 198 -8.77 -10.27 -6.81
N LEU A 199 -7.47 -10.05 -6.92
CA LEU A 199 -6.49 -11.08 -7.26
C LEU A 199 -6.54 -12.24 -6.28
N TYR A 200 -6.57 -11.97 -4.97
CA TYR A 200 -6.70 -13.00 -3.95
C TYR A 200 -7.96 -13.86 -4.16
N ALA A 201 -9.11 -13.21 -4.36
CA ALA A 201 -10.38 -13.90 -4.55
C ALA A 201 -10.39 -14.69 -5.86
N PHE A 202 -9.87 -14.10 -6.94
CA PHE A 202 -9.69 -14.75 -8.23
C PHE A 202 -8.86 -16.02 -8.14
N LEU A 203 -7.69 -15.94 -7.51
CA LEU A 203 -6.80 -17.09 -7.37
C LEU A 203 -7.43 -18.17 -6.47
N SER A 204 -8.05 -17.78 -5.37
CA SER A 204 -8.73 -18.72 -4.47
C SER A 204 -9.85 -19.46 -5.19
N ASP A 205 -10.73 -18.74 -5.88
CA ASP A 205 -11.88 -19.35 -6.57
C ASP A 205 -11.46 -20.17 -7.78
N THR A 206 -10.43 -19.73 -8.52
CA THR A 206 -10.00 -20.39 -9.77
C THR A 206 -9.12 -21.60 -9.52
N VAL A 207 -8.22 -21.53 -8.52
CA VAL A 207 -7.22 -22.58 -8.26
C VAL A 207 -7.71 -23.55 -7.20
N LEU A 208 -8.39 -23.05 -6.15
CA LEU A 208 -8.82 -23.85 -5.01
C LEU A 208 -10.33 -24.13 -5.02
N MET A 209 -11.06 -23.64 -6.03
CA MET A 209 -12.50 -23.83 -6.18
C MET A 209 -13.29 -23.32 -4.95
N THR A 210 -12.83 -22.22 -4.35
CA THR A 210 -13.61 -21.50 -3.32
C THR A 210 -14.78 -20.72 -3.95
N GLY A 211 -15.42 -19.84 -3.19
CA GLY A 211 -16.57 -19.07 -3.67
C GLY A 211 -16.65 -17.66 -3.10
N TYR A 212 -15.53 -16.94 -3.05
CA TYR A 212 -15.50 -15.53 -2.61
C TYR A 212 -16.20 -14.61 -3.60
N GLY A 213 -16.14 -14.93 -4.89
CA GLY A 213 -16.50 -14.03 -5.99
C GLY A 213 -15.41 -12.97 -6.22
N PHE A 214 -15.11 -12.69 -7.48
CA PHE A 214 -14.13 -11.68 -7.87
C PHE A 214 -14.66 -10.80 -9.01
N ALA A 215 -14.26 -9.52 -8.99
CA ALA A 215 -14.48 -8.55 -10.05
C ALA A 215 -13.26 -8.50 -10.97
N PRO A 216 -13.41 -8.20 -12.28
CA PRO A 216 -12.29 -8.11 -13.21
C PRO A 216 -11.27 -7.01 -12.80
N PRO A 217 -10.04 -7.04 -13.33
CA PRO A 217 -9.03 -6.02 -13.05
C PRO A 217 -9.55 -4.61 -13.30
N LEU A 218 -9.39 -3.74 -12.31
CA LEU A 218 -9.69 -2.33 -12.42
C LEU A 218 -8.53 -1.64 -13.14
N VAL A 219 -8.83 -1.11 -14.33
CA VAL A 219 -7.89 -0.29 -15.09
C VAL A 219 -7.67 1.01 -14.34
N THR A 220 -6.44 1.22 -13.91
CA THR A 220 -6.02 2.43 -13.21
C THR A 220 -5.22 3.32 -14.17
N PRO A 221 -5.50 4.64 -14.23
CA PRO A 221 -4.78 5.56 -15.12
C PRO A 221 -3.27 5.48 -14.94
N THR A 222 -2.51 5.54 -16.03
CA THR A 222 -1.04 5.53 -16.08
C THR A 222 -0.42 6.78 -15.44
N TRP A 223 -1.17 7.87 -15.39
CA TRP A 223 -0.86 9.09 -14.66
C TRP A 223 -2.13 9.74 -14.11
N GLY A 224 -1.97 10.74 -13.24
CA GLY A 224 -3.08 11.54 -12.75
C GLY A 224 -2.67 12.51 -11.65
N GLU A 225 -3.60 13.39 -11.28
CA GLU A 225 -3.43 14.37 -10.21
C GLU A 225 -3.94 13.80 -8.88
N LEU A 226 -3.18 14.03 -7.80
CA LEU A 226 -3.68 13.76 -6.46
C LEU A 226 -4.62 14.90 -6.06
N ALA A 227 -5.92 14.60 -5.98
CA ALA A 227 -6.92 15.58 -5.56
C ALA A 227 -6.59 16.11 -4.15
N ARG A 228 -6.48 17.44 -4.05
CA ARG A 228 -6.29 18.18 -2.80
C ARG A 228 -7.24 19.35 -2.77
N THR A 229 -7.61 19.81 -1.58
CA THR A 229 -8.35 21.07 -1.45
C THR A 229 -7.38 22.21 -1.69
N ASP A 230 -7.54 22.91 -2.82
CA ASP A 230 -6.65 23.99 -3.21
C ASP A 230 -6.63 25.12 -2.17
N ALA A 231 -5.43 25.60 -1.82
CA ALA A 231 -5.28 26.92 -1.23
C ALA A 231 -5.48 27.96 -2.34
N ALA A 232 -6.55 28.74 -2.27
CA ALA A 232 -6.88 29.76 -3.26
C ALA A 232 -5.82 30.88 -3.32
N LYS A 233 -4.82 30.74 -4.20
CA LYS A 233 -3.89 31.81 -4.58
C LYS A 233 -3.60 31.74 -6.07
N ILE A 234 -4.03 32.77 -6.79
CA ILE A 234 -3.94 32.84 -8.27
C ILE A 234 -2.61 33.48 -8.73
N ASP A 235 -1.94 34.27 -7.87
CA ASP A 235 -0.64 34.90 -8.15
C ASP A 235 0.52 34.20 -7.41
N CYS A 236 0.73 32.91 -7.64
CA CYS A 236 1.87 32.19 -7.06
C CYS A 236 2.45 31.13 -8.01
N PRO A 237 3.75 30.81 -7.90
CA PRO A 237 4.37 29.81 -8.75
C PRO A 237 3.78 28.43 -8.48
N THR A 238 3.50 27.71 -9.54
CA THR A 238 3.03 26.33 -9.55
C THR A 238 4.21 25.38 -9.51
N ILE A 239 4.27 24.54 -8.48
CA ILE A 239 5.32 23.54 -8.32
C ILE A 239 4.72 22.15 -8.48
N ALA A 240 5.03 21.47 -9.58
CA ALA A 240 4.62 20.09 -9.76
C ALA A 240 5.44 19.16 -8.85
N VAL A 241 4.76 18.23 -8.18
CA VAL A 241 5.39 17.18 -7.37
C VAL A 241 5.13 15.86 -8.07
N LEU A 242 6.12 15.36 -8.80
CA LEU A 242 6.03 14.10 -9.53
C LEU A 242 6.53 12.93 -8.70
N TYR A 243 5.67 11.91 -8.58
CA TYR A 243 5.98 10.69 -7.86
C TYR A 243 5.48 9.44 -8.59
N TYR A 244 5.96 8.27 -8.17
CA TYR A 244 5.57 7.01 -8.81
C TYR A 244 4.09 6.70 -8.57
N ARG A 245 3.36 6.39 -9.64
CA ARG A 245 2.00 5.82 -9.64
C ARG A 245 1.84 4.68 -8.65
N ALA A 246 2.87 3.86 -8.51
CA ALA A 246 2.93 2.76 -7.56
C ALA A 246 2.61 3.24 -6.12
N GLN A 247 3.22 4.34 -5.67
CA GLN A 247 2.97 4.90 -4.33
C GLN A 247 1.53 5.41 -4.18
N HIS A 248 0.95 5.99 -5.24
CA HIS A 248 -0.44 6.42 -5.25
C HIS A 248 -1.39 5.23 -5.01
N LEU A 249 -1.19 4.15 -5.76
CA LEU A 249 -2.04 2.96 -5.70
C LEU A 249 -1.91 2.17 -4.39
N ALA A 250 -0.73 2.21 -3.76
CA ALA A 250 -0.53 1.67 -2.42
C ALA A 250 -1.12 2.55 -1.30
N GLY A 251 -1.62 3.74 -1.63
CA GLY A 251 -2.07 4.73 -0.64
C GLY A 251 -0.93 5.36 0.17
N ASN A 252 0.32 5.18 -0.26
CA ASN A 252 1.50 5.69 0.43
C ASN A 252 1.84 7.11 -0.04
N THR A 253 0.88 8.03 0.10
CA THR A 253 1.00 9.42 -0.39
C THR A 253 1.30 10.44 0.71
N ALA A 254 1.50 9.99 1.95
CA ALA A 254 1.71 10.90 3.10
C ALA A 254 2.94 11.81 2.94
N TYR A 255 4.03 11.31 2.33
CA TYR A 255 5.22 12.13 2.06
C TYR A 255 4.97 13.18 0.97
N VAL A 256 4.13 12.84 -0.04
CA VAL A 256 3.72 13.76 -1.10
C VAL A 256 2.88 14.88 -0.48
N GLU A 257 1.93 14.54 0.39
CA GLU A 257 1.11 15.51 1.11
C GLU A 257 1.98 16.45 1.96
N ALA A 258 2.97 15.93 2.68
CA ALA A 258 3.89 16.75 3.47
C ALA A 258 4.71 17.72 2.60
N LEU A 259 5.20 17.27 1.44
CA LEU A 259 5.92 18.11 0.50
C LEU A 259 5.02 19.19 -0.11
N CYS A 260 3.77 18.85 -0.43
CA CYS A 260 2.82 19.81 -0.95
C CYS A 260 2.51 20.92 0.06
N ARG A 261 2.32 20.57 1.35
CA ARG A 261 2.17 21.57 2.42
C ARG A 261 3.37 22.49 2.54
N ALA A 262 4.59 21.94 2.45
CA ALA A 262 5.80 22.75 2.50
C ALA A 262 5.90 23.75 1.33
N ILE A 263 5.45 23.37 0.14
CA ILE A 263 5.36 24.26 -1.03
C ILE A 263 4.34 25.38 -0.77
N GLU A 264 3.18 25.04 -0.22
CA GLU A 264 2.10 25.99 0.11
C GLU A 264 2.52 26.98 1.20
N ASP A 265 3.21 26.50 2.23
CA ASP A 265 3.77 27.33 3.30
C ASP A 265 4.86 28.28 2.78
N ALA A 266 5.61 27.86 1.76
CA ALA A 266 6.57 28.70 1.04
C ALA A 266 5.90 29.69 0.06
N GLY A 267 4.58 29.65 -0.07
CA GLY A 267 3.80 30.58 -0.89
C GLY A 267 3.61 30.15 -2.34
N GLY A 268 3.87 28.88 -2.70
CA GLY A 268 3.59 28.31 -4.01
C GLY A 268 2.27 27.53 -4.08
N ARG A 269 1.88 27.12 -5.29
CA ARG A 269 0.77 26.20 -5.55
C ARG A 269 1.32 24.81 -5.84
N ALA A 270 1.02 23.84 -4.98
CA ALA A 270 1.45 22.45 -5.21
C ALA A 270 0.56 21.76 -6.25
N LEU A 271 1.18 21.11 -7.23
CA LEU A 271 0.53 20.27 -8.24
C LEU A 271 1.06 18.83 -8.13
N PRO A 272 0.54 18.02 -7.20
CA PRO A 272 0.99 16.64 -7.05
C PRO A 272 0.44 15.75 -8.15
N MET A 273 1.34 15.10 -8.88
CA MET A 273 1.01 14.21 -9.98
C MET A 273 1.75 12.89 -9.86
N TYR A 274 1.04 11.81 -10.15
CA TYR A 274 1.65 10.50 -10.24
C TYR A 274 1.80 10.08 -11.70
N CYS A 275 2.83 9.31 -12.01
CA CYS A 275 2.99 8.68 -13.32
C CYS A 275 3.70 7.33 -13.19
N ALA A 276 3.46 6.42 -14.14
CA ALA A 276 4.17 5.15 -14.21
C ALA A 276 5.65 5.33 -14.59
N SER A 277 5.92 6.18 -15.57
CA SER A 277 7.26 6.44 -16.10
C SER A 277 7.31 7.83 -16.75
N LEU A 278 8.40 8.56 -16.52
CA LEU A 278 8.69 9.80 -17.26
C LEU A 278 9.37 9.55 -18.61
N ARG A 279 10.03 8.39 -18.80
CA ARG A 279 10.71 8.07 -20.07
C ARG A 279 9.71 7.83 -21.21
N THR A 280 8.54 7.32 -20.85
CA THR A 280 7.42 7.01 -21.74
C THR A 280 6.19 7.78 -21.26
N ALA A 281 6.39 9.04 -20.88
CA ALA A 281 5.31 9.91 -20.44
C ALA A 281 4.30 10.12 -21.57
N GLU A 282 3.02 10.11 -21.23
CA GLU A 282 1.95 10.40 -22.17
C GLU A 282 1.95 11.89 -22.54
N PRO A 283 1.59 12.25 -23.79
CA PRO A 283 1.53 13.64 -24.21
C PRO A 283 0.67 14.51 -23.29
N GLU A 284 -0.48 14.01 -22.82
CA GLU A 284 -1.37 14.76 -21.93
C GLU A 284 -0.72 15.06 -20.56
N LEU A 285 0.13 14.15 -20.05
CA LEU A 285 0.90 14.39 -18.83
C LEU A 285 1.94 15.51 -19.05
N LEU A 286 2.62 15.50 -20.21
CA LEU A 286 3.61 16.52 -20.54
C LEU A 286 2.97 17.91 -20.72
N ASP A 287 1.82 17.97 -21.38
CA ASP A 287 1.03 19.20 -21.54
C ASP A 287 0.63 19.74 -20.16
N ARG A 288 0.17 18.87 -19.27
CA ARG A 288 -0.21 19.27 -17.91
C ARG A 288 0.97 19.74 -17.06
N LEU A 289 2.15 19.14 -17.26
CA LEU A 289 3.40 19.55 -16.62
C LEU A 289 3.88 20.91 -17.12
N ALA A 290 3.55 21.30 -18.35
CA ALA A 290 3.92 22.59 -18.91
C ALA A 290 3.26 23.78 -18.19
N ASP A 291 2.15 23.55 -17.48
CA ASP A 291 1.50 24.55 -16.61
C ASP A 291 2.30 24.84 -15.32
N ALA A 292 3.31 24.03 -15.00
CA ALA A 292 4.11 24.19 -13.79
C ALA A 292 5.34 25.08 -14.04
N ASP A 293 5.61 25.99 -13.11
CA ASP A 293 6.79 26.86 -13.14
C ASP A 293 8.07 26.11 -12.75
N ALA A 294 7.95 25.08 -11.90
CA ALA A 294 9.04 24.16 -11.59
C ALA A 294 8.52 22.77 -11.18
N MET A 295 9.43 21.79 -11.14
CA MET A 295 9.12 20.39 -10.83
C MET A 295 10.04 19.84 -9.74
N VAL A 296 9.45 19.19 -8.73
CA VAL A 296 10.13 18.30 -7.80
C VAL A 296 9.85 16.87 -8.24
N VAL A 297 10.88 16.15 -8.65
CA VAL A 297 10.75 14.81 -9.23
C VAL A 297 11.33 13.77 -8.28
N THR A 298 10.50 12.84 -7.81
CA THR A 298 10.93 11.71 -6.97
C THR A 298 10.95 10.39 -7.73
N VAL A 299 10.66 10.42 -9.03
CA VAL A 299 10.85 9.29 -9.94
C VAL A 299 12.26 9.34 -10.53
N LEU A 300 12.85 8.18 -10.86
CA LEU A 300 14.15 8.14 -11.53
C LEU A 300 14.06 8.78 -12.91
N ALA A 301 14.48 10.04 -13.01
CA ALA A 301 14.74 10.74 -14.26
C ALA A 301 16.20 10.48 -14.70
N ALA A 302 16.62 9.22 -14.76
CA ALA A 302 17.87 8.89 -15.43
C ALA A 302 17.60 8.92 -16.94
N GLY A 303 17.73 10.11 -17.54
CA GLY A 303 17.88 10.25 -18.98
C GLY A 303 19.26 9.73 -19.37
N GLU A 304 19.32 8.92 -20.43
CA GLU A 304 20.58 8.82 -21.17
C GLU A 304 20.94 10.25 -21.57
N SER A 305 22.11 10.73 -21.13
CA SER A 305 22.66 11.95 -21.68
C SER A 305 22.81 11.72 -23.19
N SER A 306 21.97 12.38 -23.99
CA SER A 306 22.17 12.38 -25.44
C SER A 306 23.63 12.79 -25.69
N PRO A 307 24.41 12.01 -26.45
CA PRO A 307 25.77 12.40 -26.74
C PRO A 307 25.72 13.79 -27.39
N PRO A 308 26.64 14.71 -27.04
CA PRO A 308 26.67 16.01 -27.67
C PRO A 308 26.70 15.82 -29.20
N PRO A 309 25.98 16.64 -29.98
CA PRO A 309 26.01 16.55 -31.43
C PRO A 309 27.47 16.55 -31.89
N PRO A 310 27.82 15.76 -32.92
CA PRO A 310 29.19 15.69 -33.40
C PRO A 310 29.68 17.10 -33.69
N GLN A 311 30.73 17.51 -32.96
CA GLN A 311 31.37 18.81 -33.19
C GLN A 311 31.84 18.84 -34.65
N PRO A 312 31.54 19.89 -35.42
CA PRO A 312 32.13 20.03 -36.74
C PRO A 312 33.66 20.02 -36.56
N VAL A 313 34.33 19.13 -37.29
CA VAL A 313 35.80 19.12 -37.36
C VAL A 313 36.23 20.53 -37.77
N ALA A 314 36.95 21.19 -36.87
CA ALA A 314 37.52 22.50 -37.15
C ALA A 314 38.63 22.32 -38.18
N THR A 315 38.31 22.50 -39.47
CA THR A 315 39.34 22.86 -40.45
C THR A 315 39.87 24.21 -40.02
N THR A 316 41.11 24.22 -39.54
CA THR A 316 41.77 25.45 -39.09
C THR A 316 41.98 26.36 -40.29
N THR A 317 41.12 27.36 -40.44
CA THR A 317 41.45 28.58 -41.20
C THR A 317 41.57 29.70 -40.19
N ALA A 318 42.77 30.27 -40.12
CA ALA A 318 43.10 31.35 -39.21
C ALA A 318 42.24 32.59 -39.48
N GLY A 319 41.76 33.21 -38.40
CA GLY A 319 41.36 34.61 -38.36
C GLY A 319 39.85 34.87 -38.36
N ALA A 320 39.30 35.12 -37.18
CA ALA A 320 38.56 36.34 -36.85
C ALA A 320 37.85 36.18 -35.50
N SER A 321 38.01 37.19 -34.65
CA SER A 321 37.32 37.36 -33.38
C SER A 321 35.79 37.32 -33.54
N ASN A 322 35.10 36.63 -32.63
CA ASN A 322 33.83 37.14 -32.13
C ASN A 322 33.45 36.55 -30.76
N THR A 323 33.16 37.46 -29.84
CA THR A 323 32.57 37.29 -28.52
C THR A 323 31.15 36.73 -28.60
N LEU A 324 30.82 35.75 -27.74
CA LEU A 324 29.45 35.34 -27.41
C LEU A 324 29.31 35.10 -25.89
N PRO A 325 28.09 35.25 -25.33
CA PRO A 325 27.87 35.64 -23.94
C PRO A 325 27.92 34.49 -22.93
N HIS A 326 28.35 34.86 -21.73
CA HIS A 326 28.41 34.05 -20.52
C HIS A 326 27.01 33.89 -19.92
N TRP A 327 26.45 32.68 -19.94
CA TRP A 327 25.32 32.33 -19.09
C TRP A 327 25.83 32.19 -17.64
N ILE A 328 25.43 33.12 -16.78
CA ILE A 328 25.79 33.16 -15.36
C ILE A 328 24.92 32.18 -14.59
N SER A 329 25.54 31.12 -14.06
CA SER A 329 24.99 30.37 -12.93
C SER A 329 25.12 31.22 -11.66
N ARG A 330 24.02 31.81 -11.19
CA ARG A 330 24.01 32.40 -9.83
C ARG A 330 23.75 31.29 -8.82
N SER A 331 24.83 30.84 -8.18
CA SER A 331 24.75 30.17 -6.89
C SER A 331 24.33 31.20 -5.83
N CYS A 332 23.22 30.93 -5.14
CA CYS A 332 22.90 31.61 -3.90
C CYS A 332 23.94 31.21 -2.85
N ARG A 333 24.90 32.11 -2.57
CA ARG A 333 25.66 32.07 -1.33
C ARG A 333 24.99 33.04 -0.35
N GLY A 334 24.57 32.49 0.78
CA GLY A 334 24.12 33.27 1.92
C GLY A 334 25.28 33.93 2.68
N SER A 335 24.85 34.81 3.59
CA SER A 335 25.54 35.37 4.77
C SER A 335 26.39 36.63 4.55
N ALA A 336 25.80 37.79 4.87
CA ALA A 336 26.03 38.51 6.13
C ALA A 336 24.82 39.40 6.45
#